data_AF-A0A960TXI2-F1
#
_entry.id   AF-A0A960TXI2-F1
#
_cell.length_a   1.000
_cell.length_b   1.000
_cell.length_c   1.000
_cell.angle_alpha   90.00
_cell.angle_beta   90.00
_cell.angle_gamma   90.00
#
_symmetry.space_group_name_H-M   'P 1'
#
loop_
_entity.id
_entity.type
_entity.pdbx_description
1 polymer ?
#
loop_
_entity_poly.entity_id
_entity_poly.type
_entity_poly.pdbx_seq_one_letter_code
_entity_poly.pdbx_strand_id
1 'polypeptide(L)'
;PGTELTNYYLSKGLVTENDVAGVCDKTLTQFRVDQTMDRPAFDRLFIALYHLTSKSFVPKSLIRWMGTQPYLREHPWPAIVLSETANFFKLGMLGLSMLRRGELSWNMFRRFFNLKAPVSI
;
A
#
# COMPACT_ATOMS: atom_id res chain seq x y z
N PRO A 1 19.94 9.07 -10.60
CA PRO A 1 21.40 9.14 -10.31
C PRO A 1 22.24 9.68 -11.48
N GLY A 2 23.23 10.52 -11.18
CA GLY A 2 24.28 10.90 -12.14
C GLY A 2 23.87 11.84 -13.27
N THR A 3 22.69 12.47 -13.21
CA THR A 3 22.31 13.53 -14.14
C THR A 3 22.87 14.87 -13.66
N GLU A 4 23.13 15.81 -14.57
CA GLU A 4 23.58 17.16 -14.22
C GLU A 4 22.63 17.85 -13.23
N LEU A 5 21.33 17.60 -13.39
CA LEU A 5 20.28 18.12 -12.51
C LEU A 5 20.42 17.57 -11.09
N THR A 6 20.64 16.26 -10.92
CA THR A 6 20.88 15.64 -9.61
C THR A 6 22.13 16.21 -8.94
N ASN A 7 23.24 16.33 -9.67
CA ASN A 7 24.49 16.87 -9.14
C ASN A 7 24.35 18.35 -8.75
N TYR A 8 23.62 19.14 -9.55
CA TYR A 8 23.32 20.53 -9.24
C TYR A 8 22.57 20.67 -7.91
N TYR A 9 21.49 19.91 -7.71
CA TYR A 9 20.71 19.99 -6.47
C TYR A 9 21.44 19.44 -5.24
N LEU A 10 22.27 18.40 -5.39
CA LEU A 10 23.16 17.91 -4.33
C LEU A 10 24.19 18.98 -3.94
N SER A 11 24.81 19.64 -4.92
CA SER A 11 25.80 20.71 -4.66
C SER A 11 25.20 21.93 -3.96
N LYS A 12 23.90 22.16 -4.15
CA LYS A 12 23.13 23.24 -3.50
C LYS A 12 22.62 22.85 -2.11
N GLY A 13 22.81 21.60 -1.67
CA GLY A 13 22.28 21.09 -0.40
C GLY A 13 20.75 21.04 -0.34
N LEU A 14 20.08 21.09 -1.49
CA LEU A 14 18.61 21.07 -1.57
C LEU A 14 18.03 19.65 -1.52
N VAL A 15 18.87 18.65 -1.76
CA VAL A 15 18.57 17.22 -1.62
C VAL A 15 19.80 16.51 -1.08
N THR A 16 19.58 15.37 -0.43
CA THR A 16 20.63 14.50 0.10
C THR A 16 20.86 13.32 -0.84
N GLU A 17 21.96 12.57 -0.65
CA GLU A 17 22.21 11.34 -1.43
C GLU A 17 21.07 10.32 -1.29
N ASN A 18 20.40 10.31 -0.14
CA ASN A 18 19.23 9.47 0.12
C ASN A 18 17.98 9.86 -0.68
N ASP A 19 17.98 10.99 -1.39
CA ASP A 19 16.89 11.41 -2.26
C ASP A 19 17.15 11.01 -3.73
N VAL A 20 18.36 10.53 -4.04
CA VAL A 20 18.77 10.21 -5.41
C VAL A 20 18.22 8.83 -5.81
N ALA A 21 17.37 8.81 -6.85
CA ALA A 21 16.90 7.57 -7.44
C ALA A 21 18.09 6.67 -7.85
N GLY A 22 18.11 5.41 -7.40
CA GLY A 22 19.21 4.45 -7.60
C GLY A 22 20.21 4.35 -6.44
N VAL A 23 20.28 5.36 -5.56
CA VAL A 23 20.95 5.26 -4.24
C VAL A 23 19.91 5.07 -3.16
N CYS A 24 18.74 5.72 -3.29
CA CYS A 24 17.58 5.48 -2.47
C CYS A 24 16.85 4.20 -2.92
N ASP A 25 16.74 3.24 -2.00
CA ASP A 25 16.03 1.97 -2.24
C ASP A 25 14.51 2.13 -2.23
N LYS A 26 13.95 3.32 -1.96
CA LYS A 26 12.51 3.56 -1.86
C LYS A 26 11.74 3.06 -3.09
N THR A 27 12.25 3.32 -4.29
CA THR A 27 11.62 2.90 -5.55
C THR A 27 11.80 1.41 -5.86
N LEU A 28 12.82 0.76 -5.30
CA LEU A 28 13.11 -0.67 -5.50
C LEU A 28 12.44 -1.55 -4.44
N THR A 29 12.21 -1.02 -3.23
CA THR A 29 11.59 -1.74 -2.10
C THR A 29 10.07 -1.63 -2.10
N GLN A 30 9.50 -0.56 -2.66
CA GLN A 30 8.05 -0.32 -2.63
C GLN A 30 7.38 -0.70 -3.97
N PHE A 31 7.33 -2.01 -4.27
CA PHE A 31 6.55 -2.52 -5.41
C PHE A 31 5.03 -2.28 -5.24
N ARG A 32 4.57 -2.04 -4.00
CA ARG A 32 3.16 -1.80 -3.66
C ARG A 32 3.01 -0.61 -2.74
N VAL A 33 1.96 0.17 -2.98
CA VAL A 33 1.55 1.27 -2.08
C VAL A 33 1.03 0.64 -0.78
N ASP A 34 1.74 0.87 0.33
CA ASP A 34 1.40 0.38 1.67
C ASP A 34 1.44 1.50 2.72
N GLN A 35 1.00 1.17 3.94
CA GLN A 35 0.88 2.10 5.08
C GLN A 35 2.08 2.04 6.05
N THR A 36 3.13 1.28 5.72
CA THR A 36 4.27 1.03 6.62
C THR A 36 5.23 2.22 6.73
N MET A 37 5.30 3.02 5.66
CA MET A 37 6.15 4.21 5.63
C MET A 37 5.52 5.35 6.42
N ASP A 38 6.32 6.01 7.26
CA ASP A 38 5.90 7.23 7.93
C ASP A 38 5.71 8.36 6.90
N ARG A 39 4.50 8.93 6.90
CA ARG A 39 4.03 9.88 5.89
C ARG A 39 3.10 10.90 6.54
N PRO A 40 2.95 12.09 5.94
CA PRO A 40 1.96 13.08 6.37
C PRO A 40 0.56 12.46 6.48
N ALA A 41 -0.23 12.95 7.44
CA ALA A 41 -1.57 12.44 7.73
C ALA A 41 -2.47 12.39 6.48
N PHE A 42 -2.40 13.43 5.64
CA PHE A 42 -3.13 13.51 4.38
C PHE A 42 -2.75 12.40 3.38
N ASP A 43 -1.46 12.11 3.23
CA ASP A 43 -0.99 11.06 2.32
C ASP A 43 -1.46 9.69 2.79
N ARG A 44 -1.40 9.45 4.10
CA ARG A 44 -1.89 8.19 4.71
C ARG A 44 -3.39 8.01 4.49
N LEU A 45 -4.18 9.09 4.63
CA LEU A 45 -5.60 9.09 4.27
C LEU A 45 -5.79 8.75 2.79
N PHE A 46 -5.06 9.42 1.90
CA PHE A 46 -5.17 9.21 0.46
C PHE A 46 -4.89 7.76 0.07
N ILE A 47 -3.85 7.15 0.65
CA ILE A 47 -3.52 5.74 0.43
C ILE A 47 -4.64 4.81 0.90
N ALA A 48 -5.22 5.08 2.08
CA ALA A 48 -6.33 4.29 2.61
C ALA A 48 -7.57 4.38 1.69
N LEU A 49 -7.90 5.58 1.21
CA LEU A 49 -8.98 5.78 0.24
C LEU A 49 -8.69 5.07 -1.09
N TYR A 50 -7.47 5.18 -1.60
CA TYR A 50 -7.02 4.48 -2.81
C TYR A 50 -7.19 2.96 -2.66
N HIS A 51 -6.78 2.37 -1.52
CA HIS A 51 -7.00 0.95 -1.25
C HIS A 51 -8.48 0.57 -1.26
N LEU A 52 -9.34 1.40 -0.65
CA LEU A 52 -10.79 1.18 -0.62
C LEU A 52 -11.43 1.23 -2.00
N THR A 53 -10.93 2.04 -2.94
CA THR A 53 -11.48 2.08 -4.31
C THR A 53 -11.36 0.75 -5.06
N SER A 54 -10.39 -0.10 -4.69
CA SER A 54 -10.20 -1.44 -5.26
C SER A 54 -11.16 -2.51 -4.71
N LYS A 55 -12.03 -2.13 -3.76
CA LYS A 55 -12.95 -3.02 -3.05
C LYS A 55 -14.38 -2.74 -3.53
N SER A 56 -14.91 -3.61 -4.40
CA SER A 56 -16.23 -3.45 -5.01
C SER A 56 -17.40 -3.40 -4.02
N PHE A 57 -17.23 -4.00 -2.83
CA PHE A 57 -18.24 -4.01 -1.77
C PHE A 57 -18.25 -2.72 -0.93
N VAL A 58 -17.27 -1.83 -1.08
CA VAL A 58 -17.23 -0.54 -0.40
C VAL A 58 -17.96 0.50 -1.25
N PRO A 59 -19.01 1.17 -0.73
CA PRO A 59 -19.73 2.17 -1.50
C PRO A 59 -18.85 3.35 -1.90
N LYS A 60 -18.91 3.76 -3.17
CA LYS A 60 -18.19 4.95 -3.66
C LYS A 60 -18.60 6.23 -2.94
N SER A 61 -19.86 6.31 -2.50
CA SER A 61 -20.39 7.41 -1.69
C SER A 61 -19.68 7.56 -0.35
N LEU A 62 -19.40 6.44 0.33
CA LEU A 62 -18.66 6.41 1.59
C LEU A 62 -17.22 6.91 1.39
N ILE A 63 -16.53 6.41 0.35
CA ILE A 63 -15.16 6.84 0.03
C ILE A 63 -15.13 8.36 -0.26
N ARG A 64 -16.10 8.86 -1.02
CA ARG A 64 -16.21 10.29 -1.33
C ARG A 64 -16.46 11.12 -0.07
N TRP A 65 -17.38 10.68 0.80
CA TRP A 65 -17.67 11.34 2.06
C TRP A 65 -16.44 11.39 2.96
N MET A 66 -15.67 10.31 3.05
CA MET A 66 -14.43 10.26 3.83
C MET A 66 -13.38 11.24 3.31
N GLY A 67 -13.23 11.35 1.98
CA GLY A 67 -12.28 12.30 1.36
C GLY A 67 -12.63 13.78 1.60
N THR A 68 -13.90 14.09 1.89
CA THR A 68 -14.33 15.47 2.19
C THR A 68 -14.25 15.83 3.67
N GLN A 69 -14.12 14.86 4.59
CA GLN A 69 -14.11 15.16 6.02
C GLN A 69 -12.80 15.82 6.47
N PRO A 70 -12.84 17.01 7.12
CA PRO A 70 -11.65 17.65 7.68
C PRO A 70 -10.98 16.80 8.76
N TYR A 71 -11.77 16.18 9.64
CA TYR A 71 -11.26 15.34 10.74
C TYR A 71 -10.36 14.19 10.25
N LEU A 72 -10.72 13.54 9.13
CA LEU A 72 -9.94 12.43 8.58
C LEU A 72 -8.61 12.87 7.96
N ARG A 73 -8.47 14.16 7.60
CA ARG A 73 -7.22 14.71 7.07
C ARG A 73 -6.17 14.87 8.16
N GLU A 74 -6.60 15.19 9.38
CA GLU A 74 -5.74 15.31 10.56
C GLU A 74 -5.55 13.95 11.25
N HIS A 75 -6.59 13.12 11.26
CA HIS A 75 -6.61 11.82 11.90
C HIS A 75 -7.00 10.71 10.89
N PRO A 76 -6.03 10.17 10.12
CA PRO A 76 -6.30 9.19 9.07
C PRO A 76 -6.60 7.78 9.60
N TRP A 77 -6.39 7.53 10.90
CA TRP A 77 -6.50 6.22 11.52
C TRP A 77 -7.84 5.49 11.24
N PRO A 78 -9.03 6.14 11.21
CA PRO A 78 -10.27 5.41 10.95
C PRO A 78 -10.31 4.89 9.51
N ALA A 79 -9.80 5.67 8.56
CA ALA A 79 -9.74 5.28 7.17
C ALA A 79 -8.75 4.14 6.95
N ILE A 80 -7.62 4.17 7.65
CA ILE A 80 -6.60 3.10 7.61
C ILE A 80 -7.20 1.80 8.11
N VAL A 81 -7.79 1.79 9.30
CA VAL A 81 -8.43 0.59 9.88
C VAL A 81 -9.52 0.04 8.96
N LEU A 82 -10.35 0.90 8.38
CA LEU A 82 -11.36 0.48 7.41
C LEU A 82 -10.72 -0.15 6.16
N SER A 83 -9.64 0.43 5.63
CA SER A 83 -8.95 -0.10 4.46
C SER A 83 -8.33 -1.48 4.70
N GLU A 84 -7.73 -1.69 5.88
CA GLU A 84 -7.12 -2.95 6.27
C GLU A 84 -8.16 -4.03 6.52
N THR A 85 -9.23 -3.72 7.26
CA THR A 85 -10.35 -4.64 7.51
C THR A 85 -11.05 -5.03 6.21
N ALA A 86 -11.29 -4.08 5.30
CA ALA A 86 -11.80 -4.37 3.96
C ALA A 86 -10.84 -5.27 3.16
N ASN A 87 -9.53 -5.08 3.30
CA ASN A 87 -8.55 -5.95 2.67
C ASN A 87 -8.63 -7.39 3.20
N PHE A 88 -8.67 -7.56 4.53
CA PHE A 88 -8.88 -8.87 5.16
C PHE A 88 -10.18 -9.53 4.73
N PHE A 89 -11.28 -8.77 4.67
CA PHE A 89 -12.57 -9.28 4.20
C PHE A 89 -12.51 -9.75 2.74
N LYS A 90 -11.86 -8.98 1.85
CA LYS A 90 -11.65 -9.40 0.44
C LYS A 90 -10.82 -10.68 0.35
N LEU A 91 -9.75 -10.80 1.14
CA LEU A 91 -8.93 -12.00 1.18
C LEU A 91 -9.71 -13.21 1.71
N GLY A 92 -10.54 -13.02 2.74
CA GLY A 92 -11.42 -14.05 3.27
C GLY A 92 -12.45 -14.53 2.23
N MET A 93 -13.10 -13.61 1.53
CA MET A 93 -14.03 -13.95 0.43
C MET A 93 -13.31 -14.67 -0.71
N LEU A 94 -12.11 -14.22 -1.09
CA LEU A 94 -11.29 -14.90 -2.09
C LEU A 94 -10.99 -16.34 -1.65
N GLY A 95 -10.48 -16.52 -0.43
CA GLY A 95 -10.20 -17.84 0.14
C GLY A 95 -11.44 -18.74 0.16
N LEU A 96 -12.59 -18.23 0.58
CA LEU A 96 -13.84 -18.99 0.57
C LEU A 96 -14.31 -19.35 -0.84
N SER A 97 -14.14 -18.45 -1.81
CA SER A 97 -14.46 -18.73 -3.21
C SER A 97 -13.55 -19.80 -3.80
N MET A 98 -12.25 -19.79 -3.45
CA MET A 98 -11.29 -20.82 -3.83
C MET A 98 -11.59 -22.17 -3.16
N LEU A 99 -12.03 -22.15 -1.88
CA LEU A 99 -12.49 -23.35 -1.17
C LEU A 99 -13.68 -23.97 -1.91
N ARG A 100 -14.69 -23.16 -2.25
CA ARG A 100 -15.90 -23.63 -2.95
C ARG A 100 -15.61 -24.18 -4.34
N ARG A 101 -14.57 -23.68 -5.02
CA ARG A 101 -14.12 -24.16 -6.33
C ARG A 101 -13.23 -25.39 -6.26
N GLY A 102 -12.80 -25.81 -5.05
CA GLY A 102 -11.83 -26.89 -4.89
C GLY A 102 -10.41 -26.53 -5.35
N GLU A 103 -10.13 -25.25 -5.61
CA GLU A 103 -8.83 -24.74 -6.07
C GLU A 103 -7.84 -24.53 -4.92
N LEU A 104 -8.29 -24.75 -3.68
CA LEU A 104 -7.44 -24.70 -2.49
C LEU A 104 -6.58 -25.96 -2.41
N SER A 105 -5.53 -25.96 -3.24
CA SER A 105 -4.49 -26.97 -3.19
C SER A 105 -3.74 -26.86 -1.87
N TRP A 106 -3.44 -28.01 -1.25
CA TRP A 106 -2.56 -28.13 -0.09
C TRP A 106 -1.21 -27.40 -0.29
N ASN A 107 -0.74 -27.33 -1.54
CA ASN A 107 0.47 -26.60 -1.91
C ASN A 107 0.34 -25.08 -1.70
N MET A 108 -0.84 -24.50 -1.86
CA MET A 108 -1.10 -23.08 -1.64
C MET A 108 -1.12 -22.75 -0.15
N PHE A 109 -1.73 -23.60 0.66
CA PHE A 109 -1.68 -23.51 2.12
C PHE A 109 -0.23 -23.62 2.62
N ARG A 110 0.53 -24.60 2.11
CA ARG A 110 1.94 -24.80 2.46
C ARG A 110 2.82 -23.61 2.06
N ARG A 111 2.52 -22.93 0.94
CA ARG A 111 3.19 -21.68 0.52
C ARG A 111 2.88 -20.49 1.44
N PHE A 112 1.64 -20.39 1.92
CA PHE A 112 1.24 -19.31 2.83
C PHE A 112 1.86 -19.46 4.23
N PHE A 113 2.05 -20.70 4.70
CA PHE A 113 2.63 -21.01 6.01
C PHE A 113 4.15 -21.23 6.02
N ASN A 114 4.78 -21.50 4.86
CA ASN A 114 6.24 -21.48 4.75
C ASN A 114 6.74 -20.06 4.43
N LEU A 115 6.95 -19.26 5.48
CA LEU A 115 7.58 -17.92 5.45
C LEU A 115 9.04 -17.90 4.94
N LYS A 116 9.60 -19.01 4.47
CA LYS A 116 10.97 -19.13 3.95
C LYS A 116 11.07 -19.29 2.42
N ALA A 117 9.96 -19.33 1.68
CA ALA A 117 10.03 -19.46 0.22
C ALA A 117 10.09 -18.07 -0.43
N PRO A 118 11.22 -17.70 -1.08
CA PRO A 118 11.28 -16.46 -1.85
C PRO A 118 10.32 -16.59 -3.03
N VAL A 119 9.42 -15.62 -3.17
CA VAL A 119 8.55 -15.52 -4.33
C VAL A 119 9.42 -15.01 -5.49
N SER A 120 9.98 -15.93 -6.27
CA SER A 120 10.52 -15.62 -7.59
C SER A 120 9.34 -15.53 -8.57
N ILE A 121 9.06 -14.32 -9.04
CA ILE A 121 8.34 -14.05 -10.30
C ILE A 121 9.41 -13.63 -11.31
#